data_AF-X6MR86-F1
#
_entry.id   AF-X6MR86-F1
#
_cell.length_a   1.000
_cell.length_b   1.000
_cell.length_c   1.000
_cell.angle_alpha   90.00
_cell.angle_beta   90.00
_cell.angle_gamma   90.00
#
_symmetry.space_group_name_H-M   'P 1'
#
loop_
_entity.id
_entity.type
_entity.pdbx_description
1 polymer ?
#
loop_
_entity_poly.entity_id
_entity_poly.type
_entity_poly.pdbx_seq_one_letter_code
_entity_poly.pdbx_strand_id
1 'polypeptide(L)'
;QYVTKLCSEKIMKFVRYINGYEISKKNFKFRLASPEESLQVTGFDHNAVTPIGIKYSDIPIILSHRVLELGHFWMGGGEVDVKIAVNVNQFRNQFKPYIADITYEGFIDPTENLEQLTSTF
;
A
#
# COMPACT_ATOMS: atom_id res chain seq x y z
N GLN A 1 14.06 -5.21 -11.75
CA GLN A 1 13.01 -4.50 -12.50
C GLN A 1 11.72 -4.58 -11.70
N TYR A 2 11.12 -3.45 -11.31
CA TYR A 2 9.82 -3.44 -10.61
C TYR A 2 8.72 -3.81 -11.61
N VAL A 3 7.91 -4.82 -11.29
CA VAL A 3 6.90 -5.35 -12.21
C VAL A 3 5.75 -4.37 -12.41
N THR A 4 5.37 -3.63 -11.37
CA THR A 4 4.23 -2.69 -11.42
C THR A 4 4.50 -1.43 -10.58
N LYS A 5 3.84 -0.32 -10.88
CA LYS A 5 3.99 0.97 -10.16
C LYS A 5 2.79 1.29 -9.28
N LEU A 6 2.99 2.04 -8.18
CA LEU A 6 1.89 2.56 -7.37
C LEU A 6 1.07 3.61 -8.13
N CYS A 7 -0.25 3.55 -8.01
CA CYS A 7 -1.21 4.45 -8.64
C CYS A 7 -1.79 5.44 -7.63
N SER A 8 -1.28 6.68 -7.65
CA SER A 8 -1.71 7.75 -6.75
C SER A 8 -3.21 8.07 -6.85
N GLU A 9 -3.81 7.90 -8.04
CA GLU A 9 -5.25 8.12 -8.21
C GLU A 9 -6.08 7.05 -7.49
N LYS A 10 -5.69 5.76 -7.60
CA LYS A 10 -6.35 4.67 -6.89
C LYS A 10 -6.19 4.80 -5.38
N ILE A 11 -4.98 5.14 -4.91
CA ILE A 11 -4.73 5.45 -3.49
C ILE A 11 -5.63 6.58 -3.01
N MET A 12 -5.72 7.68 -3.76
CA MET A 12 -6.59 8.80 -3.42
C MET A 12 -8.07 8.40 -3.39
N LYS A 13 -8.55 7.63 -4.38
CA LYS A 13 -9.94 7.12 -4.38
C LYS A 13 -10.21 6.26 -3.15
N PHE A 14 -9.28 5.38 -2.79
CA PHE A 14 -9.37 4.54 -1.60
C PHE A 14 -9.37 5.36 -0.30
N VAL A 15 -8.45 6.31 -0.15
CA VAL A 15 -8.37 7.15 1.05
C VAL A 15 -9.61 8.05 1.17
N ARG A 16 -10.18 8.54 0.06
CA ARG A 16 -11.46 9.25 0.09
C ARG A 16 -12.62 8.37 0.55
N TYR A 17 -12.67 7.12 0.10
CA TYR A 17 -13.69 6.16 0.49
C TYR A 17 -13.66 5.90 2.00
N ILE A 18 -12.49 5.63 2.59
CA ILE A 18 -12.39 5.38 4.05
C ILE A 18 -12.68 6.64 4.90
N ASN A 19 -12.63 7.84 4.31
CA ASN A 19 -13.00 9.11 4.94
C ASN A 19 -14.45 9.55 4.60
N GLY A 20 -15.30 8.64 4.11
CA GLY A 20 -16.72 8.97 3.83
C GLY A 20 -16.93 10.02 2.74
N TYR A 21 -15.94 10.27 1.89
CA TYR A 21 -15.92 11.32 0.86
C TYR A 21 -16.06 12.77 1.38
N GLU A 22 -15.94 13.00 2.69
CA GLU A 22 -16.06 14.32 3.31
C GLU A 22 -14.93 15.27 2.86
N ILE A 23 -13.75 14.71 2.59
CA ILE A 23 -12.58 15.48 2.16
C ILE A 23 -12.57 15.64 0.63
N SER A 24 -12.46 16.89 0.20
CA SER A 24 -12.39 17.25 -1.22
C SER A 24 -11.12 16.71 -1.91
N LYS A 25 -11.24 16.32 -3.20
CA LYS A 25 -10.14 15.76 -4.01
C LYS A 25 -8.85 16.62 -3.98
N LYS A 26 -8.98 17.95 -4.00
CA LYS A 26 -7.87 18.91 -4.02
C LYS A 26 -6.97 18.86 -2.77
N ASN A 27 -7.46 18.30 -1.67
CA ASN A 27 -6.71 18.19 -0.41
C ASN A 27 -5.81 16.95 -0.38
N PHE A 28 -5.96 16.03 -1.34
CA PHE A 28 -5.12 14.83 -1.44
C PHE A 28 -3.94 15.08 -2.38
N LYS A 29 -2.76 15.29 -1.80
CA LYS A 29 -1.51 15.46 -2.54
C LYS A 29 -0.49 14.43 -2.06
N PHE A 30 -0.60 13.19 -2.57
CA PHE A 30 0.38 12.15 -2.27
C PHE A 30 1.72 12.47 -2.94
N ARG A 31 2.78 12.52 -2.14
CA ARG A 31 4.17 12.72 -2.57
C ARG A 31 5.03 11.68 -1.86
N LEU A 32 6.17 11.36 -2.45
CA LEU A 32 7.20 10.59 -1.76
C LEU A 32 7.77 11.47 -0.64
N ALA A 33 7.85 10.93 0.57
CA ALA A 33 8.50 11.61 1.69
C ALA A 33 9.98 11.82 1.37
N SER A 34 10.56 12.94 1.82
CA SER A 34 12.01 13.12 1.71
C SER A 34 12.76 12.12 2.61
N PRO A 35 14.05 11.82 2.36
CA PRO A 35 14.84 10.98 3.24
C PRO A 35 14.84 11.47 4.70
N GLU A 36 14.91 12.79 4.90
CA GLU A 36 14.89 13.41 6.22
C GLU A 36 13.53 13.22 6.91
N GLU A 37 12.42 13.46 6.20
CA GLU A 37 11.07 13.22 6.73
C GLU A 37 10.88 11.74 7.07
N SER A 38 11.31 10.83 6.18
CA SER A 38 11.24 9.38 6.41
C SER A 38 12.02 8.98 7.65
N LEU A 39 13.25 9.47 7.82
CA LEU A 39 14.07 9.20 9.00
C LEU A 39 13.42 9.76 10.27
N GLN A 40 12.91 11.00 10.23
CA GLN A 40 12.26 11.62 11.38
C GLN A 40 11.02 10.86 11.82
N VAL A 41 10.25 10.35 10.87
CA VAL A 41 8.97 9.68 11.12
C VAL A 41 9.14 8.20 11.45
N THR A 42 9.99 7.49 10.70
CA THR A 42 10.15 6.04 10.87
C THR A 42 11.26 5.68 11.84
N GLY A 43 12.28 6.54 11.98
CA GLY A 43 13.51 6.22 12.73
C GLY A 43 14.53 5.40 11.92
N PHE A 44 14.24 5.10 10.65
CA PHE A 44 15.08 4.27 9.80
C PHE A 44 15.61 5.05 8.59
N ASP A 45 16.86 4.76 8.23
CA ASP A 45 17.49 5.31 7.04
C ASP A 45 16.92 4.66 5.76
N HIS A 46 17.28 5.22 4.60
CA HIS A 46 16.98 4.67 3.30
C HIS A 46 17.40 3.18 3.22
N ASN A 47 16.58 2.34 2.57
CA ASN A 47 16.72 0.87 2.51
C ASN A 47 16.54 0.08 3.83
N ALA A 48 16.38 0.75 4.98
CA ALA A 48 16.16 0.09 6.27
C ALA A 48 14.69 0.10 6.72
N VAL A 49 13.85 0.92 6.09
CA VAL A 49 12.47 1.21 6.53
C VAL A 49 11.63 -0.06 6.69
N THR A 50 11.00 -0.15 7.86
CA THR A 50 10.08 -1.21 8.29
C THR A 50 8.99 -0.60 9.17
N PRO A 51 7.75 -1.12 9.16
CA PRO A 51 6.73 -0.78 10.15
C PRO A 51 7.01 -1.32 11.56
N ILE A 52 8.01 -2.19 11.75
CA ILE A 52 8.37 -2.73 13.08
C ILE A 52 9.18 -1.68 13.84
N GLY A 53 8.73 -1.30 15.04
CA GLY A 53 9.51 -0.43 15.93
C GLY A 53 9.67 1.01 15.43
N ILE A 54 8.75 1.48 14.57
CA ILE A 54 8.77 2.87 14.09
C ILE A 54 8.55 3.87 15.23
N LYS A 55 9.18 5.03 15.10
CA LYS A 55 9.12 6.10 16.11
C LYS A 55 7.70 6.62 16.35
N TYR A 56 6.89 6.76 15.29
CA TYR A 56 5.47 7.10 15.39
C TYR A 56 4.61 5.91 14.96
N SER A 57 3.84 5.34 15.90
CA SER A 57 3.04 4.12 15.70
C SER A 57 1.83 4.28 14.79
N ASP A 58 1.41 5.51 14.50
CA ASP A 58 0.07 5.78 13.95
C ASP A 58 0.07 5.95 12.42
N ILE A 59 1.16 5.61 11.76
CA ILE A 59 1.25 5.68 10.29
C ILE A 59 0.36 4.60 9.68
N PRO A 60 -0.69 4.96 8.92
CA PRO A 60 -1.57 3.96 8.31
C PRO A 60 -0.82 3.20 7.21
N ILE A 61 -0.96 1.88 7.21
CA ILE A 61 -0.35 1.01 6.21
C ILE A 61 -1.41 0.62 5.19
N ILE A 62 -1.13 0.83 3.91
CA ILE A 62 -1.93 0.31 2.81
C ILE A 62 -1.13 -0.79 2.12
N LEU A 63 -1.68 -2.00 2.08
CA LEU A 63 -1.09 -3.15 1.42
C LEU A 63 -1.85 -3.43 0.11
N SER A 64 -1.11 -3.65 -0.98
CA SER A 64 -1.72 -4.04 -2.24
C SER A 64 -2.37 -5.42 -2.11
N HIS A 65 -3.60 -5.56 -2.60
CA HIS A 65 -4.31 -6.85 -2.60
C HIS A 65 -3.51 -7.98 -3.27
N ARG A 66 -2.66 -7.66 -4.25
CA ARG A 66 -1.80 -8.66 -4.93
C ARG A 66 -0.78 -9.31 -4.00
N VAL A 67 -0.37 -8.62 -2.93
CA VAL A 67 0.55 -9.21 -1.93
C VAL A 67 -0.14 -10.34 -1.16
N LEU A 68 -1.48 -10.37 -1.13
CA LEU A 68 -2.25 -11.42 -0.47
C LEU A 68 -2.13 -12.79 -1.14
N GLU A 69 -1.81 -12.81 -2.43
CA GLU A 69 -1.60 -14.04 -3.21
C GLU A 69 -0.24 -14.69 -2.90
N LEU A 70 0.63 -13.98 -2.17
CA LEU A 70 1.94 -14.47 -1.77
C LEU A 70 1.86 -15.24 -0.45
N GLY A 71 2.74 -16.24 -0.27
CA GLY A 71 2.95 -16.85 1.04
C GLY A 71 3.76 -15.95 1.99
N HIS A 72 4.78 -15.30 1.45
CA HIS A 72 5.66 -14.37 2.15
C HIS A 72 6.18 -13.28 1.21
N PHE A 73 6.65 -12.16 1.77
CA PHE A 73 7.35 -11.11 1.03
C PHE A 73 8.53 -10.57 1.84
N TRP A 74 9.45 -9.90 1.15
CA TRP A 74 10.63 -9.28 1.77
C TRP A 74 10.42 -7.79 2.00
N MET A 75 10.93 -7.29 3.12
CA MET A 75 10.90 -5.87 3.49
C MET A 75 12.15 -5.49 4.29
N GLY A 76 12.37 -4.19 4.52
CA GLY A 76 13.47 -3.70 5.35
C GLY A 76 13.43 -4.30 6.77
N GLY A 77 14.59 -4.51 7.36
CA GLY A 77 14.73 -5.08 8.71
C GLY A 77 15.05 -4.08 9.82
N GLY A 78 15.03 -2.77 9.53
CA GLY A 78 15.46 -1.72 10.46
C GLY A 78 16.96 -1.36 10.39
N GLU A 79 17.69 -2.03 9.50
CA GLU A 79 19.09 -1.75 9.15
C GLU A 79 19.23 -1.92 7.62
N VAL A 80 20.18 -1.21 6.99
CA VAL A 80 20.31 -1.08 5.53
C VAL A 80 20.51 -2.44 4.84
N ASP A 81 21.33 -3.30 5.44
CA ASP A 81 21.73 -4.60 4.91
C ASP A 81 20.88 -5.75 5.46
N VAL A 82 19.98 -5.47 6.41
CA VAL A 82 19.02 -6.46 6.92
C VAL A 82 17.72 -6.42 6.13
N LYS A 83 17.26 -7.60 5.71
CA LYS A 83 15.94 -7.83 5.12
C LYS A 83 15.24 -8.96 5.87
N ILE A 84 13.95 -8.83 6.05
CA ILE A 84 13.13 -9.84 6.73
C ILE A 84 12.11 -10.41 5.75
N ALA A 85 12.01 -11.74 5.72
CA ALA A 85 10.91 -12.44 5.07
C ALA A 85 9.74 -12.53 6.04
N VAL A 86 8.60 -11.98 5.65
CA VAL A 86 7.41 -11.94 6.49
C VAL A 86 6.29 -12.74 5.84
N ASN A 87 5.68 -13.64 6.61
CA ASN A 87 4.47 -14.31 6.17
C ASN A 87 3.32 -13.30 6.05
N VAL A 88 2.59 -13.36 4.94
CA VAL A 88 1.53 -12.38 4.65
C VAL A 88 0.43 -12.37 5.72
N ASN A 89 0.02 -13.55 6.21
CA ASN A 89 -1.02 -13.64 7.23
C ASN A 89 -0.56 -13.10 8.58
N GLN A 90 0.69 -13.36 8.97
CA GLN A 90 1.26 -12.77 10.19
C GLN A 90 1.32 -11.25 10.09
N PHE A 91 1.77 -10.72 8.95
CA PHE A 91 1.81 -9.27 8.72
C PHE A 91 0.41 -8.65 8.86
N ARG A 92 -0.61 -9.26 8.25
CA ARG A 92 -1.99 -8.77 8.31
C ARG A 92 -2.54 -8.77 9.73
N ASN A 93 -2.30 -9.85 10.46
CA ASN A 93 -2.81 -10.00 11.82
C ASN A 93 -2.18 -8.98 12.77
N GLN A 94 -0.88 -8.70 12.60
CA GLN A 94 -0.14 -7.79 13.45
C GLN A 94 -0.40 -6.32 13.12
N PHE A 95 -0.29 -5.94 11.84
CA PHE A 95 -0.32 -4.55 11.41
C PHE A 95 -1.69 -4.05 10.96
N LYS A 96 -2.65 -4.97 10.75
CA LYS A 96 -4.01 -4.67 10.29
C LYS A 96 -4.04 -3.64 9.15
N PRO A 97 -3.25 -3.83 8.08
CA PRO A 97 -3.16 -2.86 7.01
C PRO A 97 -4.49 -2.76 6.26
N TYR A 98 -4.75 -1.60 5.69
CA TYR A 98 -5.80 -1.44 4.69
C TYR A 98 -5.42 -2.23 3.45
N ILE A 99 -6.33 -3.07 2.96
CA ILE A 99 -6.13 -3.80 1.70
C ILE A 99 -6.81 -3.03 0.58
N ALA A 100 -6.06 -2.71 -0.48
CA ALA A 100 -6.60 -1.97 -1.61
C ALA A 100 -5.92 -2.32 -2.94
N ASP A 101 -6.61 -2.03 -4.05
CA ASP A 101 -5.99 -1.92 -5.36
C ASP A 101 -5.33 -0.55 -5.49
N ILE A 102 -3.99 -0.54 -5.43
CA ILE A 102 -3.17 0.68 -5.41
C ILE A 102 -2.09 0.68 -6.48
N THR A 103 -2.20 -0.20 -7.48
CA THR A 103 -1.16 -0.40 -8.51
C THR A 103 -1.69 -0.12 -9.91
N TYR A 104 -0.80 0.31 -10.80
CA TYR A 104 -1.07 0.43 -12.24
C TYR A 104 -0.90 -0.93 -12.92
N GLU A 105 -1.97 -1.72 -13.08
CA GLU A 105 -2.07 -2.76 -14.13
C GLU A 105 -3.50 -3.34 -14.25
N GLY A 106 -4.08 -3.33 -15.46
CA GLY A 106 -5.41 -3.85 -15.81
C GLY A 106 -6.61 -3.00 -15.34
N PHE A 107 -6.78 -1.75 -15.80
CA PHE A 107 -8.04 -1.02 -15.55
C PHE A 107 -9.20 -1.75 -16.25
N ILE A 108 -10.03 -2.46 -15.48
CA ILE A 108 -11.37 -2.83 -15.88
C ILE A 108 -12.25 -1.68 -15.44
N ASP A 109 -12.76 -0.89 -16.39
CA ASP A 109 -13.78 0.10 -16.11
C ASP A 109 -15.02 -0.62 -15.56
N PRO A 110 -15.53 -0.26 -14.37
CA PRO A 110 -16.77 -0.86 -13.85
C PRO A 110 -18.00 -0.57 -14.72
N THR A 111 -17.89 0.28 -15.75
CA THR A 111 -18.93 0.54 -16.76
C THR A 111 -18.73 -0.19 -18.09
N GLU A 112 -17.56 -0.80 -18.36
CA GLU A 112 -17.26 -1.45 -19.66
C GLU A 112 -17.56 -2.96 -19.73
N ASN A 113 -18.21 -3.57 -18.73
CA ASN A 113 -18.47 -5.02 -18.81
C ASN A 113 -19.80 -5.49 -18.21
N LEU A 114 -20.91 -4.98 -18.77
CA LEU A 114 -22.23 -5.58 -18.59
C LEU A 114 -22.48 -6.79 -19.50
N GLU A 115 -21.71 -6.96 -20.58
CA GLU A 115 -21.91 -8.04 -21.56
C GLU A 115 -21.26 -9.37 -21.15
N GLN A 116 -20.20 -9.37 -20.34
CA GLN A 116 -19.53 -10.62 -19.90
C GLN A 116 -20.16 -11.29 -18.67
N LEU A 117 -21.14 -10.65 -17.99
CA LEU A 117 -21.89 -11.26 -16.89
C LEU A 117 -23.11 -12.08 -17.34
N THR A 118 -23.42 -12.10 -18.64
CA THR A 118 -24.61 -12.79 -19.18
C THR A 118 -24.30 -13.94 -20.14
N SER A 119 -23.01 -14.24 -20.40
CA SER A 119 -22.61 -15.30 -21.35
C SER A 119 -21.98 -16.54 -20.70
N THR A 120 -22.19 -16.75 -19.40
CA THR A 120 -21.91 -18.06 -18.79
C THR A 120 -23.03 -18.41 -17.82
N PHE A 121 -24.01 -19.12 -18.38
CA PHE A 121 -24.82 -20.10 -17.63
C PHE A 121 -23.90 -21.18 -17.06
#